data_AF-A0A953QZQ3-F1
#
_entry.id   AF-A0A953QZQ3-F1
#
_cell.length_a   1.000
_cell.length_b   1.000
_cell.length_c   1.000
_cell.angle_alpha   90.00
_cell.angle_beta   90.00
_cell.angle_gamma   90.00
#
_symmetry.space_group_name_H-M   'P 1'
#
loop_
_entity.id
_entity.type
_entity.pdbx_description
1 polymer ?
#
loop_
_entity_poly.entity_id
_entity_poly.type
_entity_poly.pdbx_seq_one_letter_code
_entity_poly.pdbx_strand_id
1 'polypeptide(L)'
;MSTTILRPPAVPARQRRHRVWIMTGAAVAVLATIALSVHGAGYYVLPQAKRVLSPHHDELKPGGSLGIALGIIGSVLLLLMYLYPLRKRWKWLSKKGKTKHWLDYHILMGLTAPVLITLHSSFKLNGIAGLAYWSMIAVVVSGIVGRYLYGRIPRKLGQAEMSLEEAERARAGLATEIEAQNVLSREDLAPLMALPEMEEVRRMPLPKALAVIVGLDIRRGYLTWRLRRHVANNGEVRQVLSVVGRQAALSKDILFLSKMRRLFQLWHVVHRPFSYSLAVLAILHIVVVTFLGYF
;
A
#
# COMPACT_ATOMS: atom_id res chain seq x y z
N MET A 1 18.42 -36.94 17.13
CA MET A 1 17.89 -35.69 17.72
C MET A 1 16.73 -35.22 16.87
N SER A 2 15.50 -35.24 17.40
CA SER A 2 14.29 -34.90 16.65
C SER A 2 14.21 -33.39 16.41
N THR A 3 14.23 -32.99 15.14
CA THR A 3 13.99 -31.63 14.68
C THR A 3 12.53 -31.27 14.93
N THR A 4 12.24 -30.65 16.07
CA THR A 4 10.90 -30.11 16.36
C THR A 4 10.61 -28.98 15.37
N ILE A 5 9.89 -29.31 14.31
CA ILE A 5 9.38 -28.36 13.33
C ILE A 5 8.43 -27.41 14.08
N LEU A 6 8.89 -26.20 14.38
CA LEU A 6 8.05 -25.11 14.88
C LEU A 6 7.01 -24.78 13.81
N ARG A 7 5.85 -25.47 13.84
CA ARG A 7 4.68 -25.10 13.05
C ARG A 7 4.32 -23.66 13.41
N PRO A 8 4.18 -22.75 12.43
CA PRO A 8 3.71 -21.41 12.72
C PRO A 8 2.33 -21.49 13.40
N PRO A 9 2.05 -20.64 14.39
CA PRO A 9 0.79 -20.68 15.11
C PRO A 9 -0.40 -20.54 14.15
N ALA A 10 -1.41 -21.40 14.33
CA ALA A 10 -2.59 -21.40 13.48
C ALA A 10 -3.28 -20.03 13.49
N VAL A 11 -3.43 -19.41 12.32
CA VAL A 11 -4.12 -18.12 12.20
C VAL A 11 -5.61 -18.33 12.53
N PRO A 12 -6.21 -17.55 13.45
CA PRO A 12 -7.61 -17.74 13.84
C PRO A 12 -8.56 -17.67 12.63
N ALA A 13 -9.55 -18.57 12.56
CA ALA A 13 -10.47 -18.70 11.42
C ALA A 13 -11.15 -17.38 11.00
N ARG A 14 -11.46 -16.50 11.95
CA ARG A 14 -12.04 -15.16 11.69
C ARG A 14 -11.08 -14.22 10.94
N GLN A 15 -9.77 -14.32 11.19
CA GLN A 15 -8.77 -13.55 10.43
C GLN A 15 -8.61 -14.10 9.01
N ARG A 16 -8.73 -15.43 8.85
CA ARG A 16 -8.74 -16.09 7.53
C ARG A 16 -9.92 -15.62 6.68
N ARG A 17 -11.14 -15.58 7.25
CA ARG A 17 -12.35 -15.06 6.56
C ARG A 17 -12.20 -13.61 6.11
N HIS A 18 -11.75 -12.71 6.99
CA HIS A 18 -11.52 -11.29 6.63
C HIS A 18 -10.53 -11.15 5.47
N ARG A 19 -9.41 -11.88 5.52
CA ARG A 19 -8.41 -11.87 4.45
C ARG A 19 -9.01 -12.33 3.12
N VAL A 20 -9.83 -13.38 3.12
CA VAL A 20 -10.54 -13.85 1.92
C VAL A 20 -11.41 -12.74 1.35
N TRP A 21 -12.24 -12.07 2.16
CA TRP A 21 -13.09 -10.97 1.69
C TRP A 21 -12.29 -9.81 1.07
N ILE A 22 -11.19 -9.39 1.70
CA ILE A 22 -10.33 -8.34 1.14
C ILE A 22 -9.70 -8.78 -0.19
N MET A 23 -9.22 -10.03 -0.29
CA MET A 23 -8.64 -10.53 -1.53
C MET A 23 -9.67 -10.69 -2.64
N THR A 24 -10.87 -11.18 -2.34
CA THR A 24 -11.98 -11.28 -3.28
C THR A 24 -12.39 -9.89 -3.76
N GLY A 25 -12.56 -8.92 -2.85
CA GLY A 25 -12.87 -7.54 -3.22
C GLY A 25 -11.79 -6.91 -4.10
N ALA A 26 -10.51 -7.13 -3.79
CA ALA A 26 -9.40 -6.66 -4.61
C ALA A 26 -9.38 -7.32 -6.00
N ALA A 27 -9.62 -8.63 -6.08
CA ALA A 27 -9.70 -9.36 -7.35
C ALA A 27 -10.85 -8.84 -8.22
N VAL A 28 -12.04 -8.65 -7.62
CA VAL A 28 -13.20 -8.06 -8.31
C VAL A 28 -12.88 -6.67 -8.82
N ALA A 29 -12.26 -5.81 -7.99
CA ALA A 29 -11.88 -4.46 -8.40
C ALA A 29 -10.89 -4.47 -9.57
N VAL A 30 -9.88 -5.35 -9.55
CA VAL A 30 -8.90 -5.51 -10.63
C VAL A 30 -9.56 -6.03 -11.90
N LEU A 31 -10.38 -7.08 -11.81
CA LEU A 31 -11.08 -7.65 -12.97
C LEU A 31 -12.05 -6.64 -13.59
N ALA A 32 -12.82 -5.91 -12.76
CA ALA A 32 -13.70 -4.85 -13.23
C ALA A 32 -12.90 -3.73 -13.91
N THR A 33 -11.76 -3.32 -13.33
CA THR A 33 -10.87 -2.32 -13.93
C THR A 33 -10.38 -2.77 -15.31
N ILE A 34 -9.91 -4.02 -15.42
CA ILE A 34 -9.44 -4.59 -16.69
C ILE A 34 -10.58 -4.62 -17.71
N ALA A 35 -11.75 -5.16 -17.33
CA ALA A 35 -12.90 -5.27 -18.21
C ALA A 35 -13.36 -3.90 -18.73
N LEU A 36 -13.52 -2.91 -17.85
CA LEU A 36 -13.89 -1.54 -18.21
C LEU A 36 -12.84 -0.85 -19.08
N SER A 37 -11.54 -1.05 -18.78
CA SER A 37 -10.45 -0.46 -19.56
C SER A 37 -10.37 -1.06 -20.96
N VAL A 38 -10.57 -2.37 -21.08
CA VAL A 38 -10.58 -3.08 -22.38
C VAL A 38 -11.80 -2.65 -23.20
N HIS A 39 -12.99 -2.62 -22.58
CA HIS A 39 -14.22 -2.16 -23.22
C HIS A 39 -14.10 -0.73 -23.77
N GLY A 40 -13.54 0.18 -22.97
CA GLY A 40 -13.37 1.58 -23.37
C GLY A 40 -12.05 1.91 -24.08
N ALA A 41 -11.18 0.92 -24.37
CA ALA A 41 -9.82 1.18 -24.84
C ALA A 41 -9.79 2.06 -26.11
N GLY A 42 -10.61 1.70 -27.10
CA GLY A 42 -10.73 2.46 -28.36
C GLY A 42 -11.27 3.88 -28.15
N TYR A 43 -12.09 4.10 -27.14
CA TYR A 43 -12.61 5.43 -26.80
C TYR A 43 -11.59 6.30 -26.05
N TYR A 44 -10.92 5.73 -25.05
CA TYR A 44 -10.01 6.48 -24.18
C TYR A 44 -8.71 6.90 -24.88
N VAL A 45 -8.22 6.11 -25.84
CA VAL A 45 -7.00 6.43 -26.62
C VAL A 45 -7.24 7.54 -27.65
N LEU A 46 -8.49 7.75 -28.10
CA LEU A 46 -8.80 8.82 -29.04
C LEU A 46 -8.53 10.21 -28.43
N PRO A 47 -8.04 11.18 -29.23
CA PRO A 47 -8.00 12.58 -28.83
C PRO A 47 -9.39 13.06 -28.40
N GLN A 48 -9.47 13.88 -27.35
CA GLN A 48 -10.76 14.26 -26.74
C GLN A 48 -11.77 14.83 -27.76
N ALA A 49 -11.30 15.59 -28.75
CA ALA A 49 -12.14 16.17 -29.80
C ALA A 49 -12.75 15.12 -30.76
N LYS A 50 -12.09 13.97 -30.97
CA LYS A 50 -12.55 12.90 -31.87
C LYS A 50 -13.46 11.89 -31.19
N ARG A 51 -13.55 11.91 -29.85
CA ARG A 51 -14.34 10.95 -29.07
C ARG A 51 -15.83 11.01 -29.36
N VAL A 52 -16.35 12.16 -29.79
CA VAL A 52 -17.76 12.33 -30.18
C VAL A 52 -18.16 11.40 -31.34
N LEU A 53 -17.20 11.03 -32.20
CA LEU A 53 -17.43 10.12 -33.34
C LEU A 53 -17.37 8.64 -32.94
N SER A 54 -16.98 8.33 -31.71
CA SER A 54 -16.87 6.94 -31.26
C SER A 54 -18.26 6.38 -30.97
N PRO A 55 -18.54 5.11 -31.35
CA PRO A 55 -19.77 4.43 -30.97
C PRO A 55 -20.00 4.36 -29.45
N HIS A 56 -18.93 4.44 -28.66
CA HIS A 56 -18.97 4.37 -27.20
C HIS A 56 -19.12 5.76 -26.54
N HIS A 57 -19.30 6.84 -27.31
CA HIS A 57 -19.35 8.18 -26.73
C HIS A 57 -20.51 8.36 -25.75
N ASP A 58 -21.71 7.91 -26.13
CA ASP A 58 -22.92 8.13 -25.34
C ASP A 58 -22.96 7.32 -24.05
N GLU A 59 -22.21 6.22 -23.96
CA GLU A 59 -22.07 5.46 -22.72
C GLU A 59 -20.88 5.92 -21.86
N LEU A 60 -19.71 6.22 -22.46
CA LEU A 60 -18.46 6.42 -21.72
C LEU A 60 -18.17 7.86 -21.33
N LYS A 61 -18.77 8.86 -22.01
CA LYS A 61 -18.63 10.27 -21.60
C LYS A 61 -19.12 10.47 -20.15
N PRO A 62 -18.67 11.51 -19.43
CA PRO A 62 -19.04 11.68 -18.01
C PRO A 62 -20.55 11.62 -17.71
N GLY A 63 -21.37 12.28 -18.52
CA GLY A 63 -22.84 12.18 -18.47
C GLY A 63 -23.47 11.03 -19.25
N GLY A 64 -22.66 10.13 -19.79
CA GLY A 64 -23.13 8.90 -20.43
C GLY A 64 -23.62 7.88 -19.41
N SER A 65 -24.34 6.86 -19.86
CA SER A 65 -24.94 5.85 -18.97
C SER A 65 -23.91 5.15 -18.09
N LEU A 66 -22.83 4.63 -18.68
CA LEU A 66 -21.75 3.98 -17.94
C LEU A 66 -20.90 4.99 -17.17
N GLY A 67 -20.66 6.17 -17.76
CA GLY A 67 -20.01 7.30 -17.09
C GLY A 67 -20.68 7.62 -15.75
N ILE A 68 -21.98 7.89 -15.75
CA ILE A 68 -22.76 8.19 -14.54
C ILE A 68 -22.71 7.03 -13.54
N ALA A 69 -22.89 5.79 -14.00
CA ALA A 69 -22.83 4.61 -13.12
C ALA A 69 -21.48 4.51 -12.39
N LEU A 70 -20.37 4.72 -13.11
CA LEU A 70 -19.02 4.75 -12.52
C LEU A 70 -18.86 5.90 -11.53
N GLY A 71 -19.40 7.09 -11.84
CA GLY A 71 -19.42 8.25 -10.96
C GLY A 71 -20.18 8.00 -9.65
N ILE A 72 -21.35 7.37 -9.72
CA ILE A 72 -22.15 6.99 -8.55
C ILE A 72 -21.40 5.97 -7.70
N ILE A 73 -20.95 4.86 -8.30
CA ILE A 73 -20.25 3.79 -7.57
C ILE A 73 -18.97 4.35 -6.94
N GLY A 74 -18.17 5.12 -7.70
CA GLY A 74 -16.97 5.78 -7.21
C GLY A 74 -17.25 6.73 -6.04
N SER A 75 -18.31 7.53 -6.12
CA SER A 75 -18.73 8.44 -5.05
C SER A 75 -19.21 7.71 -3.80
N VAL A 76 -19.94 6.60 -3.95
CA VAL A 76 -20.36 5.76 -2.82
C VAL A 76 -19.15 5.14 -2.12
N LEU A 77 -18.19 4.60 -2.87
CA LEU A 77 -16.94 4.08 -2.30
C LEU A 77 -16.16 5.19 -1.58
N LEU A 78 -16.11 6.39 -2.18
CA LEU A 78 -15.47 7.56 -1.61
C LEU A 78 -16.14 8.02 -0.31
N LEU A 79 -17.48 7.97 -0.22
CA LEU A 79 -18.21 8.26 1.00
C LEU A 79 -17.95 7.19 2.08
N LEU A 80 -18.06 5.91 1.72
CA LEU A 80 -17.90 4.79 2.66
C LEU A 80 -16.50 4.75 3.28
N MET A 81 -15.45 5.18 2.56
CA MET A 81 -14.11 5.21 3.14
C MET A 81 -13.95 6.21 4.29
N TYR A 82 -14.79 7.27 4.38
CA TYR A 82 -14.82 8.20 5.51
C TYR A 82 -15.44 7.59 6.78
N LEU A 83 -16.07 6.42 6.70
CA LEU A 83 -16.54 5.72 7.90
C LEU A 83 -15.39 5.30 8.81
N TYR A 84 -14.18 5.06 8.27
CA TYR A 84 -13.01 4.73 9.08
C TYR A 84 -12.56 5.87 10.02
N PRO A 85 -12.33 7.11 9.57
CA PRO A 85 -12.04 8.21 10.48
C PRO A 85 -13.24 8.52 11.40
N LEU A 86 -14.48 8.40 10.90
CA LEU A 86 -15.68 8.63 11.69
C LEU A 86 -15.86 7.63 12.84
N ARG A 87 -15.42 6.37 12.64
CA ARG A 87 -15.37 5.34 13.68
C ARG A 87 -14.63 5.81 14.93
N LYS A 88 -13.58 6.62 14.77
CA LYS A 88 -12.79 7.11 15.89
C LYS A 88 -13.52 8.16 16.73
N ARG A 89 -14.59 8.75 16.20
CA ARG A 89 -15.40 9.77 16.85
C ARG A 89 -16.72 9.21 17.40
N TRP A 90 -17.30 8.18 16.78
CA TRP A 90 -18.63 7.68 17.14
C TRP A 90 -18.58 6.37 17.95
N LYS A 91 -19.11 6.42 19.19
CA LYS A 91 -19.05 5.31 20.17
C LYS A 91 -19.68 4.00 19.70
N TRP A 92 -20.76 4.04 18.93
CA TRP A 92 -21.39 2.82 18.40
C TRP A 92 -20.52 2.16 17.31
N LEU A 93 -19.94 2.99 16.44
CA LEU A 93 -19.11 2.52 15.33
C LEU A 93 -17.75 2.00 15.84
N SER A 94 -17.22 2.58 16.92
CA SER A 94 -15.97 2.13 17.55
C SER A 94 -16.04 0.71 18.11
N LYS A 95 -17.24 0.23 18.49
CA LYS A 95 -17.51 -1.15 18.95
C LYS A 95 -17.59 -2.17 17.82
N LYS A 96 -17.77 -1.74 16.56
CA LYS A 96 -17.93 -2.66 15.42
C LYS A 96 -16.58 -3.12 14.85
N GLY A 97 -16.26 -4.40 15.02
CA GLY A 97 -15.11 -5.04 14.37
C GLY A 97 -13.73 -4.49 14.78
N LYS A 98 -12.65 -5.06 14.23
CA LYS A 98 -11.27 -4.69 14.57
C LYS A 98 -10.79 -3.49 13.76
N THR A 99 -10.02 -2.58 14.37
CA THR A 99 -9.46 -1.39 13.69
C THR A 99 -8.69 -1.74 12.42
N LYS A 100 -7.91 -2.83 12.45
CA LYS A 100 -7.18 -3.33 11.27
C LYS A 100 -8.11 -3.61 10.08
N HIS A 101 -9.27 -4.22 10.31
CA HIS A 101 -10.19 -4.57 9.23
C HIS A 101 -10.77 -3.33 8.57
N TRP A 102 -11.12 -2.31 9.35
CA TRP A 102 -11.62 -1.04 8.82
C TRP A 102 -10.56 -0.31 8.00
N LEU A 103 -9.29 -0.37 8.43
CA LEU A 103 -8.19 0.17 7.65
C LEU A 103 -8.02 -0.60 6.33
N ASP A 104 -8.12 -1.93 6.34
CA ASP A 104 -8.02 -2.73 5.12
C ASP A 104 -9.13 -2.37 4.12
N TYR A 105 -10.38 -2.19 4.57
CA TYR A 105 -11.49 -1.74 3.73
C TYR A 105 -11.33 -0.28 3.24
N HIS A 106 -10.87 0.62 4.10
CA HIS A 106 -10.56 2.00 3.72
C HIS A 106 -9.52 2.06 2.59
N ILE A 107 -8.47 1.23 2.66
CA ILE A 107 -7.46 1.13 1.61
C ILE A 107 -8.05 0.52 0.33
N LEU A 108 -8.82 -0.57 0.43
CA LEU A 108 -9.44 -1.21 -0.74
C LEU A 108 -10.34 -0.22 -1.51
N MET A 109 -11.24 0.46 -0.80
CA MET A 109 -12.12 1.48 -1.40
C MET A 109 -11.31 2.69 -1.89
N GLY A 110 -10.31 3.12 -1.13
CA GLY A 110 -9.42 4.23 -1.48
C GLY A 110 -8.55 3.98 -2.72
N LEU A 111 -8.29 2.73 -3.09
CA LEU A 111 -7.61 2.36 -4.33
C LEU A 111 -8.58 2.11 -5.49
N THR A 112 -9.78 1.62 -5.20
CA THR A 112 -10.80 1.29 -6.22
C THR A 112 -11.52 2.54 -6.72
N ALA A 113 -11.96 3.43 -5.82
CA ALA A 113 -12.72 4.63 -6.18
C ALA A 113 -11.99 5.55 -7.17
N PRO A 114 -10.68 5.84 -7.01
CA PRO A 114 -9.95 6.66 -7.97
C PRO A 114 -9.98 6.11 -9.39
N VAL A 115 -9.85 4.79 -9.56
CA VAL A 115 -9.89 4.15 -10.88
C VAL A 115 -11.25 4.36 -11.53
N LEU A 116 -12.35 4.12 -10.80
CA LEU A 116 -13.70 4.33 -11.32
C LEU A 116 -13.95 5.81 -11.65
N ILE A 117 -13.48 6.73 -10.81
CA ILE A 117 -13.62 8.17 -11.03
C ILE A 117 -12.77 8.64 -12.23
N THR A 118 -11.57 8.08 -12.44
CA THR A 118 -10.78 8.33 -13.65
C THR A 118 -11.56 7.93 -14.90
N LEU A 119 -12.15 6.74 -14.92
CA LEU A 119 -12.93 6.23 -16.04
C LEU A 119 -14.23 7.03 -16.26
N HIS A 120 -14.95 7.37 -15.18
CA HIS A 120 -16.11 8.27 -15.19
C HIS A 120 -15.76 9.61 -15.86
N SER A 121 -14.64 10.23 -15.47
CA SER A 121 -14.23 11.52 -16.02
C SER A 121 -13.85 11.46 -17.51
N SER A 122 -13.72 10.26 -18.11
CA SER A 122 -13.13 10.09 -19.43
C SER A 122 -11.79 10.81 -19.58
N PHE A 123 -10.98 10.90 -18.52
CA PHE A 123 -9.73 11.66 -18.50
C PHE A 123 -9.90 13.17 -18.81
N LYS A 124 -11.09 13.75 -18.59
CA LYS A 124 -11.35 15.19 -18.66
C LYS A 124 -11.06 15.83 -17.30
N LEU A 125 -9.78 16.09 -17.01
CA LEU A 125 -9.28 16.43 -15.68
C LEU A 125 -9.07 17.94 -15.45
N ASN A 126 -10.05 18.76 -15.86
CA ASN A 126 -9.96 20.23 -15.81
C ASN A 126 -11.02 20.86 -14.89
N GLY A 127 -10.85 22.13 -14.54
CA GLY A 127 -11.79 22.89 -13.70
C GLY A 127 -11.92 22.33 -12.28
N ILE A 128 -13.09 22.54 -11.66
CA ILE A 128 -13.38 22.08 -10.28
C ILE A 128 -13.30 20.55 -10.18
N ALA A 129 -13.80 19.83 -11.19
CA ALA A 129 -13.72 18.37 -11.26
C ALA A 129 -12.26 17.89 -11.34
N GLY A 130 -11.43 18.56 -12.13
CA GLY A 130 -9.98 18.32 -12.19
C GLY A 130 -9.28 18.57 -10.86
N LEU A 131 -9.63 19.65 -10.15
CA LEU A 131 -9.07 19.94 -8.82
C LEU A 131 -9.45 18.87 -7.80
N ALA A 132 -10.71 18.40 -7.82
CA ALA A 132 -11.18 17.28 -7.00
C ALA A 132 -10.37 16.01 -7.34
N TYR A 133 -10.18 15.72 -8.62
CA TYR A 133 -9.42 14.58 -9.09
C TYR A 133 -7.95 14.61 -8.63
N TRP A 134 -7.23 15.71 -8.84
CA TRP A 134 -5.83 15.80 -8.42
C TRP A 134 -5.67 15.78 -6.90
N SER A 135 -6.64 16.34 -6.16
CA SER A 135 -6.71 16.18 -4.70
C SER A 135 -6.88 14.71 -4.32
N MET A 136 -7.74 13.96 -5.01
CA MET A 136 -7.90 12.51 -4.81
C MET A 136 -6.59 11.76 -5.06
N ILE A 137 -5.90 12.03 -6.17
CA ILE A 137 -4.61 11.39 -6.46
C ILE A 137 -3.58 11.71 -5.37
N ALA A 138 -3.51 12.96 -4.90
CA ALA A 138 -2.63 13.34 -3.79
C ALA A 138 -2.97 12.59 -2.48
N VAL A 139 -4.26 12.41 -2.17
CA VAL A 139 -4.73 11.61 -1.02
C VAL A 139 -4.32 10.14 -1.16
N VAL A 140 -4.46 9.55 -2.36
CA VAL A 140 -4.07 8.15 -2.63
C VAL A 140 -2.57 7.96 -2.46
N VAL A 141 -1.76 8.79 -3.11
CA VAL A 141 -0.29 8.71 -3.04
C VAL A 141 0.17 8.91 -1.59
N SER A 142 -0.33 9.93 -0.90
CA SER A 142 0.00 10.14 0.51
C SER A 142 -0.50 8.99 1.39
N GLY A 143 -1.65 8.38 1.08
CA GLY A 143 -2.18 7.20 1.78
C GLY A 143 -1.28 5.97 1.64
N ILE A 144 -0.72 5.72 0.45
CA ILE A 144 0.26 4.66 0.21
C ILE A 144 1.50 4.87 1.07
N VAL A 145 2.04 6.10 1.10
CA VAL A 145 3.17 6.47 1.96
C VAL A 145 2.83 6.25 3.44
N GLY A 146 1.66 6.70 3.87
CA GLY A 146 1.18 6.49 5.25
C GLY A 146 1.06 5.01 5.62
N ARG A 147 0.54 4.18 4.70
CA ARG A 147 0.41 2.74 4.90
C ARG A 147 1.77 2.05 4.99
N TYR A 148 2.72 2.47 4.16
CA TYR A 148 4.09 2.00 4.19
C TYR A 148 4.73 2.32 5.55
N LEU A 149 4.70 3.59 5.99
CA LEU A 149 5.26 4.02 7.28
C LEU A 149 4.61 3.29 8.46
N TYR A 150 3.28 3.17 8.47
CA TYR A 150 2.54 2.46 9.53
C TYR A 150 2.98 0.99 9.67
N GLY A 151 3.35 0.34 8.56
CA GLY A 151 3.81 -1.04 8.57
C GLY A 151 5.22 -1.24 9.14
N ARG A 152 6.03 -0.17 9.19
CA ARG A 152 7.44 -0.22 9.60
C ARG A 152 7.70 0.26 11.02
N ILE A 153 6.73 0.92 11.64
CA ILE A 153 6.86 1.37 13.03
C ILE A 153 6.53 0.19 13.95
N PRO A 154 7.51 -0.42 14.65
CA PRO A 154 7.25 -1.47 15.63
C PRO A 154 6.35 -0.93 16.75
N ARG A 155 5.40 -1.78 17.18
CA ARG A 155 4.45 -1.43 18.24
C ARG A 155 5.12 -1.26 19.60
N LYS A 156 6.16 -2.06 19.86
CA LYS A 156 6.98 -2.03 21.07
C LYS A 156 8.43 -2.22 20.66
N LEU A 157 9.31 -1.32 21.12
CA LEU A 157 10.75 -1.36 20.85
C LEU A 157 11.39 -2.66 21.35
N GLY A 158 11.16 -3.00 22.62
CA GLY A 158 11.70 -4.24 23.20
C GLY A 158 11.27 -5.51 22.45
N GLN A 159 10.07 -5.57 21.87
CA GLN A 159 9.67 -6.72 21.05
C GLN A 159 10.46 -6.80 19.73
N ALA A 160 10.79 -5.65 19.14
CA ALA A 160 11.60 -5.60 17.93
C ALA A 160 13.07 -5.96 18.22
N GLU A 161 13.60 -5.49 19.34
CA GLU A 161 14.95 -5.83 19.83
C GLU A 161 15.06 -7.32 20.15
N MET A 162 14.11 -7.89 20.90
CA MET A 162 14.06 -9.35 21.15
C MET A 162 13.98 -10.15 19.84
N SER A 163 13.13 -9.72 18.90
CA SER A 163 13.02 -10.39 17.59
C SER A 163 14.32 -10.30 16.78
N LEU A 164 15.09 -9.21 16.95
CA LEU A 164 16.39 -9.04 16.32
C LEU A 164 17.41 -10.00 16.94
N GLU A 165 17.47 -10.08 18.26
CA GLU A 165 18.35 -11.02 18.96
C GLU A 165 18.04 -12.48 18.61
N GLU A 166 16.75 -12.85 18.54
CA GLU A 166 16.32 -14.18 18.08
C GLU A 166 16.79 -14.46 16.65
N ALA A 167 16.69 -13.47 15.75
CA ALA A 167 17.17 -13.61 14.38
C ALA A 167 18.71 -13.73 14.31
N GLU A 168 19.43 -13.02 15.18
CA GLU A 168 20.89 -13.10 15.30
C GLU A 168 21.35 -14.46 15.81
N ARG A 169 20.71 -14.99 16.86
CA ARG A 169 20.99 -16.34 17.37
C ARG A 169 20.68 -17.41 16.33
N ALA A 170 19.54 -17.29 15.65
CA ALA A 170 19.18 -18.21 14.57
C ALA A 170 20.20 -18.14 13.41
N ARG A 171 20.68 -16.94 13.05
CA ARG A 171 21.75 -16.78 12.06
C ARG A 171 23.04 -17.42 12.54
N ALA A 172 23.46 -17.19 13.77
CA ALA A 172 24.71 -17.73 14.32
C ALA A 172 24.71 -19.27 14.32
N GLY A 173 23.59 -19.89 14.74
CA GLY A 173 23.45 -21.34 14.69
C GLY A 173 23.56 -21.91 13.27
N LEU A 174 22.95 -21.23 12.30
CA LEU A 174 22.87 -21.69 10.91
C LEU A 174 24.10 -21.28 10.06
N ALA A 175 24.85 -20.25 10.45
CA ALA A 175 26.06 -19.81 9.75
C ALA A 175 27.14 -20.88 9.79
N THR A 176 27.29 -21.55 10.93
CA THR A 176 28.19 -22.70 11.12
C THR A 176 27.89 -23.85 10.15
N GLU A 177 26.60 -24.03 9.82
CA GLU A 177 26.10 -25.13 8.99
C GLU A 177 26.20 -24.82 7.48
N ILE A 178 26.11 -23.54 7.09
CA ILE A 178 26.25 -23.10 5.70
C ILE A 178 27.70 -22.89 5.27
N GLU A 179 28.55 -22.35 6.15
CA GLU A 179 29.99 -22.26 5.87
C GLU A 179 30.55 -23.67 5.55
N ALA A 180 30.03 -24.70 6.21
CA ALA A 180 30.40 -26.10 5.93
C ALA A 180 29.95 -26.60 4.54
N GLN A 181 28.89 -26.03 3.95
CA GLN A 181 28.37 -26.44 2.64
C GLN A 181 28.92 -25.61 1.47
N ASN A 182 29.68 -24.53 1.72
CA ASN A 182 30.26 -23.63 0.70
C ASN A 182 29.26 -23.07 -0.35
N VAL A 183 27.96 -23.06 -0.05
CA VAL A 183 26.91 -22.59 -0.98
C VAL A 183 26.74 -21.07 -0.98
N LEU A 184 27.05 -20.41 0.15
CA LEU A 184 26.97 -18.96 0.31
C LEU A 184 28.12 -18.48 1.18
N SER A 185 28.80 -17.42 0.72
CA SER A 185 29.85 -16.77 1.49
C SER A 185 29.30 -15.62 2.35
N ARG A 186 30.09 -15.17 3.33
CA ARG A 186 29.79 -13.93 4.06
C ARG A 186 29.74 -12.71 3.15
N GLU A 187 30.52 -12.70 2.07
CA GLU A 187 30.57 -11.62 1.09
C GLU A 187 29.25 -11.49 0.33
N ASP A 188 28.59 -12.61 0.02
CA ASP A 188 27.27 -12.60 -0.64
C ASP A 188 26.17 -11.98 0.25
N LEU A 189 26.31 -12.12 1.57
CA LEU A 189 25.33 -11.63 2.55
C LEU A 189 25.64 -10.21 3.05
N ALA A 190 26.90 -9.74 2.95
CA ALA A 190 27.32 -8.43 3.43
C ALA A 190 26.46 -7.26 2.86
N PRO A 191 26.09 -7.23 1.56
CA PRO A 191 25.24 -6.18 1.00
C PRO A 191 23.82 -6.10 1.61
N LEU A 192 23.31 -7.20 2.19
CA LEU A 192 22.01 -7.21 2.88
C LEU A 192 22.08 -6.47 4.22
N MET A 193 23.24 -6.50 4.88
CA MET A 193 23.46 -5.91 6.20
C MET A 193 24.12 -4.53 6.15
N ALA A 194 24.55 -4.07 4.96
CA ALA A 194 25.14 -2.76 4.77
C ALA A 194 24.11 -1.64 5.06
N LEU A 195 24.17 -1.08 6.27
CA LEU A 195 23.33 0.03 6.72
C LEU A 195 24.18 1.30 6.94
N PRO A 196 23.60 2.50 6.75
CA PRO A 196 24.28 3.74 7.10
C PRO A 196 24.59 3.83 8.59
N GLU A 197 25.57 4.65 8.96
CA GLU A 197 25.89 4.91 10.36
C GLU A 197 24.76 5.64 11.08
N MET A 198 24.62 5.38 12.38
CA MET A 198 23.59 6.02 13.23
C MET A 198 23.68 7.56 13.18
N GLU A 199 24.89 8.12 13.16
CA GLU A 199 25.10 9.57 13.13
C GLU A 199 24.68 10.18 11.79
N GLU A 200 24.97 9.50 10.68
CA GLU A 200 24.49 9.90 9.35
C GLU A 200 22.95 9.91 9.32
N VAL A 201 22.31 8.85 9.84
CA VAL A 201 20.85 8.77 9.93
C VAL A 201 20.28 9.90 10.77
N ARG A 202 20.90 10.24 11.91
CA ARG A 202 20.45 11.33 12.78
C ARG A 202 20.44 12.67 12.06
N ARG A 203 21.49 12.98 11.29
CA ARG A 203 21.63 14.24 10.53
C ARG A 203 20.80 14.28 9.25
N MET A 204 20.33 13.13 8.77
CA MET A 204 19.62 13.03 7.49
C MET A 204 18.30 13.83 7.47
N PRO A 205 18.04 14.66 6.44
CA PRO A 205 16.74 15.30 6.27
C PRO A 205 15.64 14.27 5.97
N LEU A 206 14.40 14.55 6.37
CA LEU A 206 13.30 13.58 6.31
C LEU A 206 13.02 13.01 4.89
N PRO A 207 13.03 13.82 3.81
CA PRO A 207 12.84 13.28 2.46
C PRO A 207 13.95 12.32 2.04
N LYS A 208 15.22 12.65 2.32
CA LYS A 208 16.37 11.76 2.06
C LYS A 208 16.26 10.48 2.89
N ALA A 209 15.86 10.57 4.16
CA ALA A 209 15.62 9.40 5.00
C ALA A 209 14.56 8.48 4.41
N LEU A 210 13.42 9.03 3.95
CA LEU A 210 12.39 8.23 3.29
C LEU A 210 12.93 7.52 2.03
N ALA A 211 13.66 8.25 1.18
CA ALA A 211 14.25 7.70 -0.04
C ALA A 211 15.25 6.56 0.26
N VAL A 212 16.13 6.75 1.27
CA VAL A 212 17.09 5.73 1.71
C VAL A 212 16.37 4.50 2.27
N ILE A 213 15.36 4.68 3.13
CA ILE A 213 14.58 3.56 3.69
C ILE A 213 13.95 2.74 2.56
N VAL A 214 13.29 3.41 1.61
CA VAL A 214 12.66 2.75 0.45
C VAL A 214 13.71 2.06 -0.43
N GLY A 215 14.82 2.73 -0.73
CA GLY A 215 15.92 2.17 -1.51
C GLY A 215 16.53 0.93 -0.87
N LEU A 216 16.76 0.94 0.45
CA LEU A 216 17.23 -0.23 1.20
C LEU A 216 16.23 -1.39 1.16
N ASP A 217 14.94 -1.10 1.24
CA ASP A 217 13.89 -2.13 1.15
C ASP A 217 13.79 -2.75 -0.26
N ILE A 218 13.91 -1.94 -1.31
CA ILE A 218 13.96 -2.41 -2.71
C ILE A 218 15.23 -3.24 -2.94
N ARG A 219 16.41 -2.72 -2.54
CA ARG A 219 17.70 -3.40 -2.67
C ARG A 219 17.67 -4.74 -1.96
N ARG A 220 17.18 -4.80 -0.71
CA ARG A 220 17.03 -6.05 0.04
C ARG A 220 16.13 -7.04 -0.69
N GLY A 221 14.98 -6.58 -1.20
CA GLY A 221 14.05 -7.42 -1.96
C GLY A 221 14.71 -8.04 -3.20
N TYR A 222 15.41 -7.22 -3.99
CA TYR A 222 16.15 -7.65 -5.18
C TYR A 222 17.27 -8.66 -4.84
N LEU A 223 18.12 -8.34 -3.86
CA LEU A 223 19.22 -9.22 -3.45
C LEU A 223 18.69 -10.55 -2.89
N THR A 224 17.66 -10.51 -2.05
CA THR A 224 17.03 -11.72 -1.52
C THR A 224 16.44 -12.58 -2.64
N TRP A 225 15.79 -11.97 -3.64
CA TRP A 225 15.26 -12.67 -4.80
C TRP A 225 16.39 -13.32 -5.63
N ARG A 226 17.47 -12.58 -5.91
CA ARG A 226 18.64 -13.08 -6.66
C ARG A 226 19.27 -14.28 -5.95
N LEU A 227 19.55 -14.15 -4.65
CA LEU A 227 20.16 -15.21 -3.86
C LEU A 227 19.22 -16.42 -3.73
N ARG A 228 17.92 -16.22 -3.52
CA ARG A 228 16.94 -17.33 -3.48
C ARG A 228 16.89 -18.13 -4.77
N ARG A 229 17.13 -17.49 -5.93
CA ARG A 229 17.21 -18.18 -7.22
C ARG A 229 18.49 -19.01 -7.33
N HIS A 230 19.61 -18.52 -6.78
CA HIS A 230 20.87 -19.25 -6.73
C HIS A 230 20.79 -20.49 -5.84
N VAL A 231 20.09 -20.39 -4.72
CA VAL A 231 19.94 -21.48 -3.73
C VAL A 231 18.60 -22.20 -3.82
N ALA A 232 17.97 -22.20 -5.00
CA ALA A 232 16.60 -22.71 -5.17
C ALA A 232 16.44 -24.18 -4.73
N ASN A 233 17.49 -24.98 -4.91
CA ASN A 233 17.52 -26.42 -4.59
C ASN A 233 17.91 -26.71 -3.14
N ASN A 234 18.37 -25.72 -2.37
CA ASN A 234 18.82 -25.92 -0.99
C ASN A 234 17.84 -25.26 -0.01
N GLY A 235 16.94 -26.09 0.55
CA GLY A 235 15.86 -25.65 1.43
C GLY A 235 16.35 -25.01 2.73
N GLU A 236 17.42 -25.54 3.31
CA GLU A 236 18.05 -25.06 4.55
C GLU A 236 18.64 -23.67 4.34
N VAL A 237 19.43 -23.52 3.28
CA VAL A 237 20.05 -22.25 2.89
C VAL A 237 18.99 -21.18 2.60
N ARG A 238 17.88 -21.56 1.95
CA ARG A 238 16.75 -20.67 1.71
C ARG A 238 16.07 -20.22 3.01
N GLN A 239 16.00 -21.09 4.02
CA GLN A 239 15.49 -20.73 5.34
C GLN A 239 16.42 -19.71 6.02
N VAL A 240 17.73 -19.87 5.92
CA VAL A 240 18.70 -18.92 6.47
C VAL A 240 18.61 -17.56 5.79
N LEU A 241 18.55 -17.54 4.46
CA LEU A 241 18.36 -16.30 3.72
C LEU A 241 17.07 -15.57 4.13
N SER A 242 16.02 -16.30 4.52
CA SER A 242 14.80 -15.71 5.09
C SER A 242 15.00 -15.12 6.49
N VAL A 243 15.86 -15.71 7.32
CA VAL A 243 16.22 -15.20 8.65
C VAL A 243 17.09 -13.95 8.51
N VAL A 244 18.14 -14.02 7.70
CA VAL A 244 19.04 -12.87 7.41
C VAL A 244 18.26 -11.70 6.81
N GLY A 245 17.38 -11.97 5.84
CA GLY A 245 16.53 -10.92 5.27
C GLY A 245 15.59 -10.28 6.29
N ARG A 246 15.06 -11.05 7.24
CA ARG A 246 14.24 -10.52 8.35
C ARG A 246 15.08 -9.70 9.33
N GLN A 247 16.26 -10.19 9.69
CA GLN A 247 17.20 -9.46 10.55
C GLN A 247 17.56 -8.11 9.93
N ALA A 248 18.00 -8.09 8.67
CA ALA A 248 18.32 -6.86 7.94
C ALA A 248 17.14 -5.87 7.89
N ALA A 249 15.92 -6.38 7.75
CA ALA A 249 14.71 -5.54 7.80
C ALA A 249 14.48 -4.91 9.18
N LEU A 250 14.59 -5.71 10.24
CA LEU A 250 14.42 -5.25 11.62
C LEU A 250 15.51 -4.27 12.04
N SER A 251 16.79 -4.55 11.75
CA SER A 251 17.91 -3.66 12.04
C SER A 251 17.70 -2.28 11.41
N LYS A 252 17.30 -2.24 10.14
CA LYS A 252 16.96 -0.99 9.43
C LYS A 252 15.76 -0.29 10.08
N ASP A 253 14.68 -1.01 10.40
CA ASP A 253 13.47 -0.43 10.99
C ASP A 253 13.75 0.17 12.39
N ILE A 254 14.63 -0.47 13.17
CA ILE A 254 15.11 0.05 14.46
C ILE A 254 15.98 1.31 14.25
N LEU A 255 16.97 1.24 13.35
CA LEU A 255 17.88 2.35 13.02
C LEU A 255 17.11 3.62 12.59
N PHE A 256 16.10 3.47 11.73
CA PHE A 256 15.31 4.59 11.20
C PHE A 256 14.05 4.92 12.00
N LEU A 257 13.83 4.30 13.16
CA LEU A 257 12.58 4.43 13.91
C LEU A 257 12.20 5.88 14.21
N SER A 258 13.16 6.68 14.67
CA SER A 258 12.94 8.09 15.01
C SER A 258 12.47 8.91 13.79
N LYS A 259 13.08 8.68 12.62
CA LYS A 259 12.71 9.31 11.35
C LYS A 259 11.34 8.84 10.88
N MET A 260 11.06 7.54 10.93
CA MET A 260 9.76 6.99 10.54
C MET A 260 8.62 7.53 11.41
N ARG A 261 8.83 7.69 12.73
CA ARG A 261 7.83 8.31 13.62
C ARG A 261 7.56 9.77 13.25
N ARG A 262 8.61 10.57 12.98
CA ARG A 262 8.47 11.97 12.53
C ARG A 262 7.75 12.08 11.19
N LEU A 263 8.14 11.26 10.20
CA LEU A 263 7.46 11.17 8.91
C LEU A 263 5.98 10.79 9.06
N PHE A 264 5.66 9.86 9.96
CA PHE A 264 4.29 9.44 10.21
C PHE A 264 3.44 10.52 10.92
N GLN A 265 4.06 11.35 11.76
CA GLN A 265 3.40 12.53 12.32
C GLN A 265 3.08 13.56 11.23
N LEU A 266 4.07 13.91 10.38
CA LEU A 266 3.88 14.83 9.25
C LEU A 266 2.84 14.30 8.26
N TRP A 267 2.82 13.00 8.00
CA TRP A 267 1.83 12.37 7.13
C TRP A 267 0.40 12.72 7.54
N HIS A 268 0.06 12.70 8.83
CA HIS A 268 -1.29 13.06 9.27
C HIS A 268 -1.64 14.53 9.01
N VAL A 269 -0.64 15.42 9.10
CA VAL A 269 -0.79 16.85 8.85
C VAL A 269 -1.06 17.11 7.37
N VAL A 270 -0.48 16.32 6.48
CA VAL A 270 -0.70 16.46 5.02
C VAL A 270 -1.95 15.70 4.57
N HIS A 271 -2.10 14.43 4.93
CA HIS A 271 -3.13 13.56 4.39
C HIS A 271 -4.55 14.01 4.77
N ARG A 272 -4.76 14.50 6.00
CA ARG A 272 -6.11 14.88 6.48
C ARG A 272 -6.67 16.13 5.78
N PRO A 273 -5.95 17.27 5.66
CA PRO A 273 -6.45 18.43 4.92
C PRO A 273 -6.81 18.09 3.47
N PHE A 274 -5.93 17.41 2.72
CA PHE A 274 -6.23 16.98 1.36
C PHE A 274 -7.47 16.08 1.30
N SER A 275 -7.67 15.21 2.30
CA SER A 275 -8.88 14.38 2.39
C SER A 275 -10.14 15.21 2.63
N TYR A 276 -10.08 16.29 3.40
CA TYR A 276 -11.23 17.17 3.60
C TYR A 276 -11.52 18.03 2.37
N SER A 277 -10.48 18.58 1.75
CA SER A 277 -10.60 19.32 0.48
C SER A 277 -11.22 18.45 -0.60
N LEU A 278 -10.80 17.19 -0.72
CA LEU A 278 -11.41 16.22 -1.63
C LEU A 278 -12.91 16.04 -1.38
N ALA A 279 -13.31 15.86 -0.12
CA ALA A 279 -14.73 15.71 0.22
C ALA A 279 -15.56 16.94 -0.19
N VAL A 280 -15.07 18.14 0.13
CA VAL A 280 -15.74 19.40 -0.23
C VAL A 280 -15.83 19.56 -1.75
N LEU A 281 -14.73 19.34 -2.47
CA LEU A 281 -14.67 19.48 -3.92
C LEU A 281 -15.55 18.44 -4.64
N ALA A 282 -15.59 17.19 -4.14
CA ALA A 282 -16.46 16.16 -4.68
C ALA A 282 -17.94 16.50 -4.48
N ILE A 283 -18.33 16.97 -3.29
CA ILE A 283 -19.70 17.44 -3.02
C ILE A 283 -20.04 18.61 -3.94
N LEU A 284 -19.16 19.61 -4.04
CA LEU A 284 -19.36 20.76 -4.92
C LEU A 284 -19.53 20.33 -6.37
N HIS A 285 -18.69 19.43 -6.87
CA HIS A 285 -18.80 18.89 -8.22
C HIS A 285 -20.15 18.21 -8.47
N ILE A 286 -20.60 17.33 -7.56
CA ILE A 286 -21.88 16.62 -7.67
C ILE A 286 -23.06 17.61 -7.66
N VAL A 287 -23.04 18.59 -6.74
CA VAL A 287 -24.07 19.62 -6.63
C VAL A 287 -24.14 20.46 -7.91
N VAL A 288 -23.00 20.97 -8.38
CA VAL A 288 -22.94 21.80 -9.58
C VAL A 288 -23.47 21.06 -10.80
N VAL A 289 -23.04 19.81 -11.01
CA VAL A 289 -23.50 18.99 -12.15
C VAL A 289 -25.00 18.69 -12.06
N THR A 290 -25.51 18.38 -10.86
CA THR A 290 -26.93 18.02 -10.67
C THR A 290 -27.85 19.24 -10.82
N PHE A 291 -27.47 20.40 -10.28
CA PHE A 291 -28.31 21.60 -10.29
C PHE A 291 -28.24 22.38 -11.61
N LEU A 292 -27.08 22.41 -12.27
CA LEU A 292 -26.91 23.14 -13.53
C LEU A 292 -27.21 22.29 -14.78
N GLY A 293 -27.46 20.98 -14.62
CA GLY A 293 -27.80 20.08 -15.72
C GLY A 293 -26.65 19.78 -16.68
N TYR A 294 -25.41 20.08 -16.32
CA TYR A 294 -24.21 19.75 -17.12
C TYR A 294 -23.84 18.27 -16.94
N PHE A 295 -24.54 17.37 -17.63
CA PHE A 295 -24.15 15.95 -17.74
C PHE A 295 -23.14 15.75 -18.89
#